data_AF-A0A966EHG0-F1
#
_entry.id   AF-A0A966EHG0-F1
#
_cell.length_a   1.000
_cell.length_b   1.000
_cell.length_c   1.000
_cell.angle_alpha   90.00
_cell.angle_beta   90.00
_cell.angle_gamma   90.00
#
_symmetry.space_group_name_H-M   'P 1'
#
loop_
_entity.id
_entity.type
_entity.pdbx_description
1 polymer ?
#
loop_
_entity_poly.entity_id
_entity_poly.type
_entity_poly.pdbx_seq_one_letter_code
_entity_poly.pdbx_strand_id
1 'polypeptide(L)'
;MNVALWLVLLMLGTQLGAALSQATQHWCVVLVGVAAAVLLICRQFSLPRWKLFVLVVVLGGLLLRSLTGQAATPTPLDPLQFVPSGSDQMPLVIEGRALADAPVRRGRCQALLQVNHLSGQVRDGRTELVVDPCHQMLRKGASVRAQGQLLTPAVATHPLL
;
A
#
# COMPACT_ATOMS: atom_id res chain seq x y z
N MET A 1 24.56 28.14 18.90
CA MET A 1 24.06 27.43 17.70
C MET A 1 23.42 26.15 18.21
N ASN A 2 22.08 26.12 18.27
CA ASN A 2 21.39 25.39 19.33
C ASN A 2 21.09 23.93 18.92
N VAL A 3 21.76 23.00 19.60
CA VAL A 3 21.58 21.54 19.51
C VAL A 3 20.11 21.12 19.62
N ALA A 4 19.30 21.87 20.38
CA ALA A 4 17.86 21.67 20.50
C ALA A 4 17.11 21.80 19.16
N LEU A 5 17.54 22.72 18.28
CA LEU A 5 16.91 22.92 16.98
C LEU A 5 17.20 21.76 16.03
N TRP A 6 18.41 21.20 16.11
CA TRP A 6 18.80 19.99 15.38
C TRP A 6 18.05 18.75 15.86
N LEU A 7 17.84 18.61 17.18
CA LEU A 7 17.05 17.52 17.74
C LEU A 7 15.59 17.57 17.29
N VAL A 8 14.99 18.76 17.26
CA VAL A 8 13.61 18.92 16.76
C VAL A 8 13.52 18.60 15.28
N LEU A 9 14.48 19.06 14.46
CA LEU A 9 14.55 18.73 13.03
C LEU A 9 14.74 17.22 12.79
N LEU A 10 15.58 16.56 13.58
CA LEU A 10 15.77 15.11 13.52
C LEU A 10 14.51 14.36 13.93
N MET A 11 13.83 14.78 14.99
CA MET A 11 12.57 14.18 15.45
C MET A 11 11.43 14.39 14.44
N LEU A 12 11.37 15.55 13.78
CA LEU A 12 10.43 15.79 12.68
C LEU A 12 10.76 14.91 11.47
N GLY A 13 12.03 14.78 11.12
CA GLY A 13 12.49 13.92 10.02
C GLY A 13 12.15 12.44 10.24
N THR A 14 12.32 11.93 11.46
CA THR A 14 11.97 10.54 11.80
C THR A 14 10.45 10.31 11.83
N GLN A 15 9.67 11.28 12.31
CA GLN A 15 8.20 11.23 12.27
C GLN A 15 7.66 11.28 10.82
N LEU A 16 8.30 12.05 9.93
CA LEU A 16 7.99 12.10 8.50
C LEU A 16 8.34 10.80 7.77
N GLY A 17 9.46 10.17 8.12
CA GLY A 17 9.84 8.85 7.60
C GLY A 17 8.83 7.76 7.96
N ALA A 18 8.25 7.82 9.16
CA ALA A 18 7.22 6.89 9.63
C ALA A 18 5.82 7.20 9.04
N ALA A 19 5.50 8.46 8.73
CA ALA A 19 4.23 8.85 8.13
C ALA A 19 4.08 8.40 6.67
N LEU A 20 5.18 8.12 5.98
CA LEU A 20 5.18 7.53 4.63
C LEU A 20 4.68 6.07 4.63
N SER A 21 4.61 5.40 5.79
CA SER A 21 4.38 3.95 5.82
C SER A 21 2.97 3.48 6.17
N GLN A 22 2.06 4.26 6.79
CA GLN A 22 0.70 3.74 7.08
C GLN A 22 -0.34 4.77 7.61
N ALA A 23 -1.59 4.58 7.14
CA ALA A 23 -2.91 4.96 7.69
C ALA A 23 -3.26 6.44 8.05
N THR A 24 -4.52 6.81 7.78
CA THR A 24 -5.15 8.14 8.00
C THR A 24 -5.10 8.65 9.44
N GLN A 25 -5.02 7.76 10.45
CA GLN A 25 -4.94 8.17 11.86
C GLN A 25 -3.57 8.75 12.25
N HIS A 26 -2.50 8.41 11.53
CA HIS A 26 -1.15 8.93 11.81
C HIS A 26 -1.03 10.42 11.45
N TRP A 27 -1.81 10.90 10.50
CA TRP A 27 -1.84 12.30 10.11
C TRP A 27 -2.31 13.23 11.23
N CYS A 28 -3.28 12.80 12.04
CA CYS A 28 -3.74 13.58 13.19
C CYS A 28 -2.64 13.72 14.25
N VAL A 29 -1.90 12.65 14.52
CA VAL A 29 -0.80 12.66 15.50
C VAL A 29 0.35 13.54 15.02
N VAL A 30 0.70 13.47 13.73
CA VAL A 30 1.72 14.35 13.13
C VAL A 30 1.29 15.81 13.19
N LEU A 31 0.04 16.14 12.86
CA LEU A 31 -0.46 17.52 12.93
C LEU A 31 -0.44 18.08 14.36
N VAL A 32 -0.88 17.28 15.34
CA VAL A 32 -0.83 17.67 16.77
C VAL A 32 0.61 17.84 17.25
N GLY A 33 1.51 16.94 16.86
CA GLY A 33 2.93 17.01 17.19
C GLY A 33 3.61 18.25 16.60
N VAL A 34 3.30 18.58 15.34
CA VAL A 34 3.80 19.79 14.67
C VAL A 34 3.26 21.04 15.35
N ALA A 35 1.97 21.10 15.66
CA ALA A 35 1.36 22.25 16.35
C ALA A 35 1.98 22.47 17.74
N ALA A 36 2.19 21.39 18.51
CA ALA A 36 2.83 21.44 19.82
C ALA A 36 4.30 21.90 19.72
N ALA A 37 5.05 21.39 18.74
CA ALA A 37 6.43 21.79 18.50
C ALA A 37 6.52 23.28 18.13
N VAL A 38 5.65 23.77 17.24
CA VAL A 38 5.59 25.19 16.86
C VAL A 38 5.23 26.06 18.07
N LEU A 39 4.26 25.66 18.89
CA LEU A 39 3.88 26.40 20.10
C LEU A 39 5.01 26.45 21.14
N LEU A 40 5.72 25.33 21.35
CA LEU A 40 6.87 25.29 22.26
C LEU A 40 8.01 26.17 21.73
N ILE A 41 8.28 26.14 20.43
CA ILE A 41 9.30 26.98 19.79
C ILE A 41 8.91 28.47 19.89
N CYS A 42 7.65 28.83 19.66
CA CYS A 42 7.15 30.20 19.80
C CYS A 42 7.16 30.69 21.26
N ARG A 43 6.91 29.82 22.25
CA ARG A 43 7.03 30.19 23.68
C ARG A 43 8.47 30.34 24.13
N GLN A 44 9.38 29.51 23.62
CA GLN A 44 10.73 29.40 24.17
C GLN A 44 11.76 30.28 23.44
N PHE A 45 11.49 30.65 22.18
CA PHE A 45 12.35 31.53 21.40
C PHE A 45 11.54 32.65 20.74
N SER A 46 11.92 33.91 21.03
CA SER A 46 11.52 35.08 20.24
C SER A 46 12.18 34.98 18.85
N LEU A 47 11.60 34.15 17.98
CA LEU A 47 12.14 33.89 16.67
C LEU A 47 11.87 35.10 15.76
N PRO A 48 12.90 35.63 15.07
CA PRO A 48 12.69 36.66 14.07
C PRO A 48 11.78 36.13 12.96
N ARG A 49 10.83 36.97 12.53
CA ARG A 49 9.78 36.66 11.53
C ARG A 49 10.28 35.88 10.31
N TRP A 50 11.50 36.13 9.86
CA TRP A 50 12.12 35.44 8.73
C TRP A 50 12.32 33.93 8.97
N LYS A 51 12.76 33.52 10.17
CA LYS A 51 12.94 32.09 10.48
C LYS A 51 11.62 31.35 10.57
N LEU A 52 10.58 32.03 11.07
CA LEU A 52 9.22 31.49 11.11
C LEU A 52 8.67 31.30 9.69
N PHE A 53 8.92 32.27 8.79
CA PHE A 53 8.54 32.18 7.39
C PHE A 53 9.20 30.98 6.68
N VAL A 54 10.52 30.78 6.85
CA VAL A 54 11.23 29.62 6.27
C VAL A 54 10.66 28.30 6.80
N LEU A 55 10.39 28.22 8.10
CA LEU A 55 9.82 27.01 8.70
C LEU A 55 8.43 26.68 8.13
N VAL A 56 7.57 27.69 7.99
CA VAL A 56 6.23 27.53 7.39
C VAL A 56 6.33 27.11 5.92
N VAL A 57 7.24 27.69 5.15
CA VAL A 57 7.44 27.31 3.74
C VAL A 57 7.96 25.88 3.62
N VAL A 58 8.91 25.45 4.46
CA VAL A 58 9.43 24.08 4.47
C VAL A 58 8.35 23.09 4.89
N LEU A 59 7.58 23.38 5.95
CA LEU A 59 6.42 22.57 6.37
C LEU A 59 5.35 22.51 5.28
N GLY A 60 5.05 23.63 4.63
CA GLY A 60 4.09 23.71 3.53
C GLY A 60 4.54 22.88 2.33
N GLY A 61 5.81 22.95 1.94
CA GLY A 61 6.38 22.13 0.87
C GLY A 61 6.39 20.63 1.19
N LEU A 62 6.68 20.28 2.45
CA LEU A 62 6.61 18.89 2.92
C LEU A 62 5.18 18.36 2.94
N LEU A 63 4.21 19.17 3.39
CA LEU A 63 2.78 18.84 3.34
C LEU A 63 2.28 18.68 1.90
N LEU A 64 2.71 19.56 0.98
CA LEU A 64 2.35 19.44 -0.43
C LEU A 64 2.91 18.14 -1.04
N ARG A 65 4.14 17.77 -0.67
CA ARG A 65 4.78 16.54 -1.14
C ARG A 65 4.11 15.29 -0.57
N SER A 66 3.73 15.28 0.70
CA SER A 66 3.03 14.15 1.31
C SER A 66 1.58 14.01 0.80
N LEU A 67 0.93 15.12 0.44
CA LEU A 67 -0.35 15.11 -0.27
C LEU A 67 -0.23 14.54 -1.69
N THR A 68 0.94 14.65 -2.34
CA THR A 68 1.18 14.02 -3.66
C THR A 68 1.67 12.57 -3.59
N GLY A 69 2.12 12.10 -2.42
CA GLY A 69 2.50 10.71 -2.17
C GLY A 69 1.30 9.81 -1.91
N GLN A 70 0.17 10.08 -2.57
CA GLN A 70 -1.07 9.30 -2.42
C GLN A 70 -0.78 7.85 -2.79
N ALA A 71 -1.19 6.94 -1.91
CA ALA A 71 -1.33 5.52 -2.21
C ALA A 71 -1.98 5.37 -3.58
N ALA A 72 -1.42 4.51 -4.43
CA ALA A 72 -1.90 4.30 -5.79
C ALA A 72 -3.41 4.01 -5.76
N THR A 73 -4.22 5.04 -6.05
CA THR A 73 -5.66 4.89 -6.17
C THR A 73 -5.90 4.27 -7.53
N PRO A 74 -6.66 3.16 -7.61
CA PRO A 74 -6.83 2.45 -8.86
C PRO A 74 -7.52 3.35 -9.87
N THR A 75 -6.81 3.66 -10.96
CA THR A 75 -7.32 4.51 -12.05
C THR A 75 -8.54 3.86 -12.72
N PRO A 76 -9.41 4.63 -13.41
CA PRO A 76 -10.59 4.09 -14.12
C PRO A 76 -10.30 2.99 -15.16
N LEU A 77 -9.04 2.80 -15.55
CA LEU A 77 -8.60 1.73 -16.45
C LEU A 77 -7.92 0.57 -15.72
N ASP A 78 -7.85 0.62 -14.39
CA ASP A 78 -7.15 -0.36 -13.58
C ASP A 78 -8.00 -1.62 -13.42
N PRO A 79 -7.51 -2.82 -13.81
CA PRO A 79 -8.27 -4.06 -13.71
C PRO A 79 -8.76 -4.39 -12.28
N LEU A 80 -8.16 -3.76 -11.27
CA LEU A 80 -8.59 -3.82 -9.87
C LEU A 80 -10.04 -3.32 -9.66
N GLN A 81 -10.57 -2.46 -10.53
CA GLN A 81 -11.96 -1.98 -10.43
C GLN A 81 -13.00 -3.06 -10.70
N PHE A 82 -12.60 -4.15 -11.37
CA PHE A 82 -13.48 -5.28 -11.65
C PHE A 82 -13.50 -6.31 -10.53
N VAL A 83 -12.67 -6.13 -9.50
CA VAL A 83 -12.75 -6.93 -8.28
C VAL A 83 -13.92 -6.38 -7.45
N PRO A 84 -14.96 -7.18 -7.17
CA PRO A 84 -16.09 -6.71 -6.38
C PRO A 84 -15.62 -6.26 -5.00
N SER A 85 -16.02 -5.04 -4.60
CA SER A 85 -15.72 -4.48 -3.29
C SER A 85 -16.13 -5.45 -2.18
N GLY A 86 -15.17 -5.92 -1.39
CA GLY A 86 -15.39 -6.94 -0.37
C GLY A 86 -15.09 -8.38 -0.79
N SER A 87 -14.39 -8.60 -1.90
CA SER A 87 -13.87 -9.93 -2.30
C SER A 87 -12.96 -10.58 -1.25
N ASP A 88 -12.37 -9.77 -0.37
CA ASP A 88 -11.60 -10.24 0.79
C ASP A 88 -12.49 -10.94 1.84
N GLN A 89 -13.81 -10.67 1.84
CA GLN A 89 -14.75 -11.15 2.85
C GLN A 89 -15.67 -12.28 2.34
N MET A 90 -15.77 -12.47 1.03
CA MET A 90 -16.70 -13.42 0.40
C MET A 90 -15.92 -14.41 -0.47
N PRO A 91 -16.15 -15.74 -0.36
CA PRO A 91 -15.55 -16.69 -1.28
C PRO A 91 -16.13 -16.52 -2.70
N LEU A 92 -15.27 -16.33 -3.69
CA LEU A 92 -15.61 -16.32 -5.11
C LEU A 92 -15.17 -17.63 -5.76
N VAL A 93 -15.86 -17.99 -6.85
CA VAL A 93 -15.48 -19.12 -7.69
C VAL A 93 -14.76 -18.57 -8.92
N ILE A 94 -13.53 -19.03 -9.16
CA ILE A 94 -12.76 -18.69 -10.36
C ILE A 94 -12.64 -19.91 -11.27
N GLU A 95 -12.78 -19.69 -12.57
CA GLU A 95 -12.53 -20.70 -13.58
C GLU A 95 -11.53 -20.17 -14.61
N GLY A 96 -10.52 -20.98 -14.89
CA GLY A 96 -9.42 -20.55 -15.75
C GLY A 96 -8.49 -21.68 -16.16
N ARG A 97 -7.36 -21.31 -16.75
CA ARG A 97 -6.31 -22.24 -17.17
C ARG A 97 -4.96 -21.87 -16.56
N ALA A 98 -4.21 -22.88 -16.11
CA ALA A 98 -2.85 -22.70 -15.65
C ALA A 98 -1.94 -22.24 -16.81
N LEU A 99 -1.25 -21.12 -16.65
CA LEU A 99 -0.32 -20.58 -17.65
C LEU A 99 1.05 -21.24 -17.62
N ALA A 100 1.42 -21.79 -16.47
CA ALA A 100 2.68 -22.47 -16.23
C ALA A 100 2.48 -23.66 -15.31
N ASP A 101 3.49 -24.52 -15.28
CA ASP A 101 3.60 -25.63 -14.35
C ASP A 101 3.81 -25.11 -12.92
N ALA A 102 2.95 -25.55 -12.00
CA ALA A 102 2.95 -25.15 -10.60
C ALA A 102 3.31 -26.35 -9.71
N PRO A 103 4.60 -26.50 -9.34
CA PRO A 103 5.05 -27.60 -8.49
C PRO A 103 4.55 -27.46 -7.06
N VAL A 104 4.36 -28.61 -6.39
CA VAL A 104 4.06 -28.63 -4.95
C VAL A 104 5.33 -28.25 -4.17
N ARG A 105 5.26 -27.22 -3.35
CA ARG A 105 6.31 -26.78 -2.43
C ARG A 105 5.76 -26.73 -1.01
N ARG A 106 6.30 -27.55 -0.11
CA ARG A 106 5.88 -27.63 1.31
C ARG A 106 4.37 -27.83 1.50
N GLY A 107 3.74 -28.66 0.64
CA GLY A 107 2.29 -28.90 0.68
C GLY A 107 1.44 -27.76 0.08
N ARG A 108 2.05 -26.74 -0.52
CA ARG A 108 1.38 -25.61 -1.18
C ARG A 108 1.69 -25.58 -2.67
N CYS A 109 0.74 -25.13 -3.49
CA CYS A 109 0.96 -24.85 -4.91
C CYS A 109 0.63 -23.39 -5.21
N GLN A 110 1.47 -22.75 -6.02
CA GLN A 110 1.28 -21.39 -6.48
C GLN A 110 1.29 -21.42 -8.00
N ALA A 111 0.18 -21.07 -8.62
CA ALA A 111 -0.04 -21.17 -10.05
C ALA A 111 -0.55 -19.85 -10.61
N LEU A 112 0.06 -19.38 -11.70
CA LEU A 112 -0.50 -18.27 -12.46
C LEU A 112 -1.63 -18.77 -13.36
N LEU A 113 -2.84 -18.24 -13.16
CA LEU A 113 -4.03 -18.59 -13.92
C LEU A 113 -4.40 -17.49 -14.90
N GLN A 114 -4.76 -17.90 -16.12
CA GLN A 114 -5.59 -17.11 -17.02
C GLN A 114 -7.04 -17.35 -16.65
N VAL A 115 -7.69 -16.33 -16.08
CA VAL A 115 -9.10 -16.37 -15.69
C VAL A 115 -9.94 -16.15 -16.94
N ASN A 116 -10.98 -16.96 -17.09
CA ASN A 116 -11.99 -16.83 -18.13
C ASN A 116 -13.36 -16.50 -17.51
N HIS A 117 -13.66 -17.07 -16.34
CA HIS A 117 -14.88 -16.78 -15.60
C HIS A 117 -14.60 -16.48 -14.12
N LEU A 118 -15.33 -15.50 -13.59
CA LEU A 118 -15.34 -15.11 -12.18
C LEU A 118 -16.78 -15.09 -11.69
N SER A 119 -17.11 -15.98 -10.76
CA SER A 119 -18.47 -16.21 -10.22
C SER A 119 -19.53 -16.35 -11.31
N GLY A 120 -19.21 -17.07 -12.39
CA GLY A 120 -20.09 -17.30 -13.53
C GLY A 120 -20.13 -16.16 -14.56
N GLN A 121 -19.56 -15.00 -14.28
CA GLN A 121 -19.40 -13.93 -15.28
C GLN A 121 -18.15 -14.14 -16.10
N VAL A 122 -18.24 -13.94 -17.43
CA VAL A 122 -17.06 -13.94 -18.31
C VAL A 122 -16.19 -12.73 -17.95
N ARG A 123 -14.97 -13.00 -17.49
CA ARG A 123 -14.00 -12.00 -17.07
C ARG A 123 -12.61 -12.49 -17.42
N ASP A 124 -12.00 -11.85 -18.39
CA ASP A 124 -10.64 -12.14 -18.80
C ASP A 124 -9.64 -11.42 -17.89
N GLY A 125 -8.68 -12.17 -17.35
CA GLY A 125 -7.67 -11.61 -16.47
C GLY A 125 -6.58 -12.59 -16.11
N ARG A 126 -5.61 -12.14 -15.33
CA ARG A 126 -4.59 -13.00 -14.74
C ARG A 126 -4.64 -12.88 -13.24
N THR A 127 -4.61 -14.01 -12.55
CA THR A 127 -4.56 -14.06 -11.10
C THR A 127 -3.61 -15.15 -10.65
N GLU A 128 -3.08 -14.98 -9.45
CA GLU A 128 -2.26 -15.99 -8.81
C GLU A 128 -3.13 -16.84 -7.88
N LEU A 129 -3.22 -18.13 -8.20
CA LEU A 129 -3.90 -19.10 -7.35
C LEU A 129 -2.90 -19.70 -6.37
N VAL A 130 -3.19 -19.56 -5.08
CA VAL A 130 -2.50 -20.24 -4.00
C VAL A 130 -3.42 -21.31 -3.43
N VAL A 131 -2.99 -22.58 -3.51
CA VAL A 131 -3.72 -23.73 -2.96
C VAL A 131 -2.94 -24.32 -1.80
N ASP A 132 -3.60 -24.41 -0.64
CA ASP A 132 -3.03 -24.96 0.59
C ASP A 132 -4.17 -25.64 1.40
N PRO A 133 -4.17 -26.98 1.59
CA PRO A 133 -3.15 -27.92 1.12
C PRO A 133 -3.29 -28.28 -0.37
N CYS A 134 -2.15 -28.53 -1.02
CA CYS A 134 -2.04 -28.99 -2.40
C CYS A 134 -1.30 -30.34 -2.46
N HIS A 135 -1.96 -31.35 -3.02
CA HIS A 135 -1.43 -32.72 -3.10
C HIS A 135 -0.80 -33.07 -4.45
N GLN A 136 -1.16 -32.34 -5.52
CA GLN A 136 -0.73 -32.65 -6.88
C GLN A 136 -0.28 -31.38 -7.59
N MET A 137 0.78 -31.50 -8.39
CA MET A 137 1.26 -30.45 -9.26
C MET A 137 0.19 -30.03 -10.29
N LEU A 138 -0.03 -28.73 -10.44
CA LEU A 138 -0.87 -28.17 -11.49
C LEU A 138 -0.05 -28.05 -12.77
N ARG A 139 -0.47 -28.73 -13.84
CA ARG A 139 0.23 -28.67 -15.14
C ARG A 139 -0.22 -27.47 -15.94
N LYS A 140 0.70 -26.93 -16.76
CA LYS A 140 0.37 -25.91 -17.75
C LYS A 140 -0.79 -26.37 -18.64
N GLY A 141 -1.74 -25.47 -18.87
CA GLY A 141 -2.93 -25.69 -19.69
C GLY A 141 -4.08 -26.39 -18.97
N ALA A 142 -3.89 -26.90 -17.75
CA ALA A 142 -4.94 -27.53 -16.98
C ALA A 142 -6.10 -26.55 -16.73
N SER A 143 -7.33 -27.03 -16.91
CA SER A 143 -8.54 -26.31 -16.52
C SER A 143 -8.70 -26.38 -15.00
N VAL A 144 -8.84 -25.24 -14.37
CA VAL A 144 -8.92 -25.11 -12.90
C VAL A 144 -10.20 -24.39 -12.56
N ARG A 145 -10.97 -24.98 -11.64
CA ARG A 145 -12.07 -24.32 -10.93
C ARG A 145 -11.73 -24.30 -9.46
N ALA A 146 -11.57 -23.12 -8.89
CA ALA A 146 -11.21 -22.94 -7.49
C ALA A 146 -12.22 -22.02 -6.80
N GLN A 147 -12.47 -22.27 -5.53
CA GLN A 147 -13.31 -21.43 -4.68
C GLN A 147 -12.47 -20.92 -3.52
N GLY A 148 -12.48 -19.61 -3.29
CA GLY A 148 -11.68 -18.98 -2.24
C GLY A 148 -11.83 -17.47 -2.23
N GLN A 149 -11.09 -16.81 -1.35
CA GLN A 149 -11.07 -15.36 -1.26
C GLN A 149 -10.12 -14.79 -2.31
N LEU A 150 -10.53 -13.69 -2.95
CA LEU A 150 -9.64 -12.95 -3.84
C LEU A 150 -9.02 -11.81 -3.04
N LEU A 151 -7.72 -11.95 -2.76
CA LEU A 151 -6.97 -10.98 -1.98
C LEU A 151 -6.32 -9.95 -2.90
N THR A 152 -6.42 -8.67 -2.52
CA THR A 152 -5.64 -7.62 -3.19
C THR A 152 -4.14 -7.84 -2.93
N PRO A 153 -3.28 -7.83 -3.96
CA PRO A 153 -1.85 -8.00 -3.76
C PRO A 153 -1.32 -6.82 -2.95
N ALA A 154 -0.45 -7.12 -1.97
CA ALA A 154 0.26 -6.07 -1.25
C ALA A 154 1.03 -5.20 -2.24
N VAL A 155 0.98 -3.87 -2.05
CA VAL A 155 1.75 -2.93 -2.85
C VAL A 155 3.23 -3.22 -2.60
N ALA A 156 3.85 -3.99 -3.50
CA ALA A 156 5.28 -4.20 -3.49
C ALA A 156 5.93 -2.97 -4.10
N THR A 157 6.73 -2.26 -3.31
CA THR A 157 7.66 -1.27 -3.85
C THR A 157 8.60 -1.99 -4.81
N HIS A 158 8.47 -1.70 -6.10
CA HIS A 158 9.37 -2.26 -7.09
C HIS A 158 10.78 -1.78 -6.76
N PRO A 159 11.80 -2.65 -6.64
CA PRO A 159 13.16 -2.27 -6.23
C PRO A 159 13.90 -1.34 -7.21
N LEU A 160 13.20 -0.83 -8.23
CA LEU A 160 13.72 0.12 -9.23
C LEU A 160 13.01 1.48 -9.17
N LEU A 161 12.17 1.72 -8.16
CA LEU A 161 11.52 3.00 -7.87
C LEU A 161 11.91 3.50 -6.47
#